data_AF-A0A9E6DNQ2-F1
#
_entry.id   AF-A0A9E6DNQ2-F1
#
_cell.length_a   1.000
_cell.length_b   1.000
_cell.length_c   1.000
_cell.angle_alpha   90.00
_cell.angle_beta   90.00
_cell.angle_gamma   90.00
#
_symmetry.space_group_name_H-M   'P 1'
#
loop_
_entity.id
_entity.type
_entity.pdbx_description
1 polymer ?
#
loop_
_entity_poly.entity_id
_entity_poly.type
_entity_poly.pdbx_seq_one_letter_code
_entity_poly.pdbx_strand_id
1 'polypeptide(L)'
;MFELNLSYDIIAILLVAGAFAGFIDALAGGGGLITLPALLLTGMPPISALATNKFQGVFGTLTASITVFRKRIVTIKDVGFIFFASLVGSAIGALLLQFVNVKMLEIMIPIVLVSIALYFLLAPKADDIEREAKVSRRFY
;
A
#
# COMPACT_ATOMS: atom_id res chain seq x y z
N MET A 1 11.07 -17.61 22.39
CA MET A 1 11.83 -16.37 22.17
C MET A 1 12.41 -16.50 20.77
N PHE A 2 11.70 -15.99 19.75
CA PHE A 2 12.16 -16.07 18.35
C PHE A 2 13.30 -15.07 18.21
N GLU A 3 14.54 -15.54 18.30
CA GLU A 3 15.69 -14.72 17.95
C GLU A 3 15.65 -14.49 16.44
N LEU A 4 15.33 -13.26 16.07
CA LEU A 4 15.53 -12.71 14.73
C LEU A 4 17.02 -12.76 14.43
N ASN A 5 17.53 -13.93 14.02
CA ASN A 5 18.78 -14.05 13.29
C ASN A 5 18.57 -13.42 11.91
N LEU A 6 18.46 -12.09 11.85
CA LEU A 6 18.61 -11.32 10.61
C LEU A 6 20.06 -11.50 10.16
N SER A 7 20.35 -12.66 9.55
CA SER A 7 21.55 -12.81 8.74
C SER A 7 21.53 -11.73 7.68
N TYR A 8 22.71 -11.20 7.35
CA TYR A 8 22.88 -10.15 6.35
C TYR A 8 22.16 -10.46 5.02
N ASP A 9 22.03 -11.74 4.69
CA ASP A 9 21.31 -12.24 3.52
C ASP A 9 19.80 -11.89 3.55
N ILE A 10 19.13 -12.05 4.69
CA ILE A 10 17.69 -11.74 4.84
C ILE A 10 17.48 -10.24 4.68
N ILE A 11 18.36 -9.43 5.27
CA ILE A 11 18.29 -7.96 5.16
C ILE A 11 18.48 -7.55 3.69
N ALA A 12 19.46 -8.12 3.00
CA ALA A 12 19.69 -7.84 1.59
C ALA A 12 18.46 -8.19 0.72
N ILE A 13 17.85 -9.35 0.94
CA ILE A 13 16.63 -9.78 0.25
C ILE A 13 15.48 -8.81 0.54
N LEU A 14 15.24 -8.48 1.82
CA LEU A 14 14.17 -7.55 2.20
C LEU A 14 14.39 -6.15 1.65
N LEU A 15 15.64 -5.69 1.55
CA LEU A 15 15.99 -4.39 0.98
C LEU A 15 15.68 -4.35 -0.52
N VAL A 16 16.06 -5.38 -1.27
CA VAL A 16 15.76 -5.49 -2.70
C VAL A 16 14.26 -5.63 -2.93
N ALA A 17 13.59 -6.51 -2.17
CA ALA A 17 12.15 -6.70 -2.25
C ALA A 17 11.39 -5.41 -1.88
N GLY A 18 11.82 -4.71 -0.83
CA GLY A 18 11.25 -3.44 -0.39
C GLY A 18 11.43 -2.32 -1.42
N ALA A 19 12.62 -2.21 -2.01
CA ALA A 19 12.89 -1.23 -3.06
C ALA A 19 12.02 -1.49 -4.31
N PHE A 20 11.95 -2.73 -4.77
CA PHE A 20 11.13 -3.11 -5.92
C PHE A 20 9.63 -2.91 -5.62
N ALA A 21 9.17 -3.33 -4.45
CA ALA A 21 7.79 -3.11 -4.03
C ALA A 21 7.44 -1.62 -3.92
N GLY A 22 8.34 -0.77 -3.41
CA GLY A 22 8.16 0.66 -3.36
C GLY A 22 8.04 1.31 -4.74
N PHE A 23 8.80 0.80 -5.73
CA PHE A 23 8.66 1.21 -7.13
C PHE A 23 7.29 0.81 -7.71
N ILE A 24 6.84 -0.43 -7.48
CA ILE A 24 5.51 -0.89 -7.92
C ILE A 24 4.39 -0.12 -7.21
N ASP A 25 4.56 0.21 -5.93
CA ASP A 25 3.61 1.01 -5.16
C ASP A 25 3.46 2.42 -5.75
N ALA A 26 4.55 3.05 -6.16
CA ALA A 26 4.52 4.35 -6.83
C ALA A 26 3.85 4.30 -8.22
N LEU A 27 3.90 3.16 -8.92
CA LEU A 27 3.32 3.00 -10.26
C LEU A 27 1.83 2.61 -10.23
N ALA A 28 1.45 1.69 -9.35
CA ALA A 28 0.13 1.05 -9.35
C ALA A 28 -0.50 0.89 -7.96
N GLY A 29 0.18 1.26 -6.86
CA GLY A 29 -0.35 1.17 -5.49
C GLY A 29 -0.47 -0.23 -4.90
N GLY A 30 0.17 -1.23 -5.53
CA GLY A 30 0.06 -2.65 -5.17
C GLY A 30 1.28 -3.24 -4.43
N GLY A 31 2.26 -2.42 -4.02
CA GLY A 31 3.54 -2.90 -3.49
C GLY A 31 3.40 -3.77 -2.24
N GLY A 32 2.32 -3.56 -1.47
CA GLY A 32 2.00 -4.37 -0.29
C GLY A 32 1.84 -5.86 -0.56
N LEU A 33 1.40 -6.25 -1.76
CA LEU A 33 1.28 -7.67 -2.15
C LEU A 33 2.64 -8.38 -2.23
N ILE A 34 3.72 -7.62 -2.39
CA ILE A 34 5.10 -8.14 -2.44
C ILE A 34 5.73 -8.10 -1.05
N THR A 35 5.69 -6.94 -0.38
CA THR A 35 6.37 -6.76 0.92
C THR A 35 5.69 -7.47 2.09
N LEU A 36 4.37 -7.61 2.10
CA LEU A 36 3.69 -8.23 3.24
C LEU A 36 4.00 -9.73 3.35
N PRO A 37 3.92 -10.54 2.28
CA PRO A 37 4.40 -11.91 2.33
C PRO A 37 5.87 -11.99 2.73
N ALA A 38 6.74 -11.14 2.15
CA ALA A 38 8.16 -11.14 2.47
C ALA A 38 8.43 -10.86 3.96
N LEU A 39 7.73 -9.90 4.56
CA LEU A 39 7.84 -9.58 5.99
C LEU A 39 7.24 -10.68 6.87
N LEU A 40 6.08 -11.24 6.51
CA LEU A 40 5.45 -12.32 7.28
C LEU A 40 6.32 -13.60 7.28
N LEU A 41 7.01 -13.90 6.18
CA LEU A 41 7.93 -15.03 6.07
C LEU A 41 9.15 -14.90 7.01
N THR A 42 9.47 -13.70 7.50
CA THR A 42 10.52 -13.50 8.52
C THR A 42 10.06 -13.87 9.93
N GLY A 43 8.78 -14.20 10.11
CA GLY A 43 8.17 -14.44 11.42
C GLY A 43 7.74 -13.16 12.15
N MET A 44 7.74 -12.00 11.47
CA MET A 44 7.28 -10.74 12.04
C MET A 44 5.78 -10.81 12.36
N PRO A 45 5.33 -10.30 13.53
CA PRO A 45 3.91 -10.22 13.84
C PRO A 45 3.13 -9.44 12.77
N PRO A 46 1.91 -9.87 12.41
CA PRO A 46 1.12 -9.25 11.34
C PRO A 46 0.95 -7.74 11.46
N ILE A 47 0.75 -7.24 12.67
CA ILE A 47 0.55 -5.81 12.91
C ILE A 47 1.82 -5.00 12.64
N SER A 48 2.99 -5.54 12.98
CA SER A 48 4.29 -4.93 12.69
C SER A 48 4.58 -4.99 11.19
N ALA A 49 4.30 -6.11 10.53
CA ALA A 49 4.48 -6.24 9.09
C ALA A 49 3.59 -5.25 8.30
N LEU A 50 2.32 -5.09 8.71
CA LEU A 50 1.41 -4.08 8.17
C LEU A 50 1.91 -2.65 8.40
N ALA A 51 2.37 -2.35 9.62
CA ALA A 51 2.90 -1.03 9.94
C ALA A 51 4.13 -0.70 9.08
N THR A 52 5.08 -1.62 8.96
CA THR A 52 6.28 -1.47 8.13
C THR A 52 5.92 -1.26 6.66
N ASN A 53 5.00 -2.05 6.11
CA ASN A 53 4.55 -1.87 4.72
C ASN A 53 3.88 -0.52 4.50
N LYS A 54 2.97 -0.09 5.38
CA LYS A 54 2.26 1.18 5.21
C LYS A 54 3.19 2.37 5.37
N PHE A 55 4.13 2.32 6.30
CA PHE A 55 5.18 3.34 6.43
C PHE A 55 6.04 3.44 5.17
N GLN A 56 6.42 2.31 4.57
CA GLN A 56 7.16 2.28 3.31
C GLN A 56 6.37 2.95 2.16
N GLY A 57 5.08 2.62 2.02
CA GLY A 57 4.22 3.15 0.96
C GLY A 57 3.98 4.66 1.02
N VAL A 58 4.11 5.28 2.20
CA VAL A 58 4.01 6.75 2.36
C VAL A 58 5.03 7.46 1.47
N PHE A 59 6.27 7.00 1.38
CA PHE A 59 7.28 7.65 0.54
C PHE A 59 6.96 7.54 -0.96
N GLY A 60 6.48 6.38 -1.42
CA GLY A 60 6.08 6.17 -2.82
C GLY A 60 4.90 7.06 -3.20
N THR A 61 3.83 7.02 -2.41
CA THR A 61 2.62 7.82 -2.63
C THR A 61 2.87 9.33 -2.48
N LEU A 62 3.71 9.77 -1.53
CA LEU A 62 4.12 11.17 -1.42
C LEU A 62 4.89 11.63 -2.65
N THR A 63 5.84 10.84 -3.15
CA THR A 63 6.62 11.19 -4.35
C THR A 63 5.73 11.30 -5.59
N ALA A 64 4.80 10.36 -5.77
CA ALA A 64 3.81 10.42 -6.84
C ALA A 64 2.92 11.66 -6.71
N SER A 65 2.41 11.93 -5.50
CA SER A 65 1.56 13.09 -5.22
C SER A 65 2.28 14.41 -5.51
N ILE A 66 3.52 14.59 -5.03
CA ILE A 66 4.35 15.78 -5.30
C ILE A 66 4.54 15.95 -6.81
N THR A 67 4.77 14.87 -7.55
CA THR A 67 4.96 14.92 -9.01
C THR A 67 3.69 15.42 -9.72
N VAL A 68 2.52 14.91 -9.32
CA VAL A 68 1.21 15.32 -9.86
C VAL A 68 0.91 16.79 -9.56
N PHE A 69 1.20 17.26 -8.35
CA PHE A 69 1.06 18.67 -7.96
C PHE A 69 2.04 19.58 -8.72
N ARG A 70 3.31 19.18 -8.85
CA ARG A 70 4.33 19.96 -9.58
C ARG A 70 3.99 20.10 -11.07
N LYS A 71 3.39 19.07 -11.67
CA LYS A 71 2.92 19.10 -13.06
C LYS A 71 1.57 19.85 -13.23
N ARG A 72 1.00 20.41 -12.15
CA ARG A 72 -0.32 21.07 -12.12
C ARG A 72 -1.44 20.21 -12.70
N ILE A 73 -1.34 18.89 -12.59
CA ILE A 73 -2.38 17.96 -13.03
C ILE A 73 -3.58 18.04 -12.07
N VAL A 74 -3.32 18.36 -10.79
CA VAL A 74 -4.33 18.47 -9.72
C VAL A 74 -4.05 19.69 -8.86
N THR A 75 -5.11 20.42 -8.45
CA THR A 75 -5.01 21.56 -7.53
C THR A 75 -5.47 21.17 -6.13
N ILE A 76 -4.92 21.81 -5.09
CA ILE A 76 -5.31 21.58 -3.68
C ILE A 76 -6.82 21.79 -3.45
N LYS A 77 -7.45 22.71 -4.18
CA LYS A 77 -8.89 22.95 -4.12
C LYS A 77 -9.71 21.72 -4.56
N ASP A 78 -9.18 20.93 -5.49
CA ASP A 78 -9.89 19.78 -6.06
C ASP A 78 -9.85 18.56 -5.12
N VAL A 79 -8.78 18.44 -4.32
CA VAL A 79 -8.53 17.24 -3.49
C VAL A 79 -8.55 17.49 -2.00
N GLY A 80 -8.67 18.74 -1.54
CA GLY A 80 -8.60 19.08 -0.11
C GLY A 80 -9.58 18.30 0.75
N PHE A 81 -10.85 18.21 0.34
CA PHE A 81 -11.86 17.44 1.07
C PHE A 81 -11.52 15.94 1.11
N ILE A 82 -11.14 15.35 -0.04
CA ILE A 82 -10.79 13.94 -0.14
C ILE A 82 -9.55 13.62 0.70
N PHE A 83 -8.57 14.52 0.73
CA PHE A 83 -7.38 14.41 1.55
C PHE A 83 -7.73 14.35 3.04
N PHE A 84 -8.54 15.30 3.55
CA PHE A 84 -8.95 15.30 4.96
C PHE A 84 -9.80 14.08 5.32
N ALA A 85 -10.74 13.69 4.47
CA ALA A 85 -11.56 12.50 4.68
C ALA A 85 -10.69 11.22 4.73
N SER A 86 -9.72 11.10 3.84
CA SER A 86 -8.78 9.97 3.80
C SER A 86 -7.85 9.95 5.01
N LEU A 87 -7.40 11.12 5.46
CA LEU A 87 -6.55 11.26 6.65
C LEU A 87 -7.28 10.77 7.91
N VAL A 88 -8.52 11.24 8.11
CA VAL A 88 -9.35 10.83 9.25
C VAL A 88 -9.70 9.35 9.15
N GLY A 89 -10.12 8.87 7.97
CA GLY A 89 -10.42 7.46 7.74
C GLY A 89 -9.23 6.54 8.01
N SER A 90 -8.03 6.94 7.57
CA SER A 90 -6.79 6.20 7.82
C SER A 90 -6.44 6.16 9.31
N ALA A 91 -6.59 7.27 10.04
CA ALA A 91 -6.33 7.32 11.47
C ALA A 91 -7.30 6.42 12.25
N ILE A 92 -8.60 6.50 11.95
CA ILE A 92 -9.62 5.64 12.56
C ILE A 92 -9.33 4.16 12.24
N GLY A 93 -9.04 3.83 10.99
CA GLY A 93 -8.70 2.47 10.58
C GLY A 93 -7.47 1.92 11.30
N ALA A 94 -6.42 2.73 11.44
CA ALA A 94 -5.20 2.35 12.16
C ALA A 94 -5.44 2.13 13.66
N LEU A 95 -6.34 2.90 14.28
CA LEU A 95 -6.75 2.69 15.67
C LEU A 95 -7.59 1.42 15.81
N LEU A 96 -8.60 1.23 14.96
CA LEU A 96 -9.46 0.04 14.97
C LEU A 96 -8.67 -1.25 14.77
N LEU A 97 -7.65 -1.23 13.91
CA LEU A 97 -6.78 -2.38 13.66
C LEU A 97 -6.07 -2.88 14.94
N GLN A 98 -5.74 -1.98 15.87
CA GLN A 98 -5.07 -2.35 17.13
C GLN A 98 -6.00 -3.11 18.10
N PHE A 99 -7.31 -3.00 17.93
CA PHE A 99 -8.29 -3.75 18.72
C PHE A 99 -8.60 -5.14 18.13
N VAL A 100 -8.06 -5.46 16.95
CA VAL A 100 -8.23 -6.77 16.31
C VAL A 100 -7.28 -7.79 16.94
N ASN A 101 -7.78 -8.99 17.23
CA ASN A 101 -6.96 -10.07 17.76
C ASN A 101 -5.86 -10.48 16.78
N VAL A 102 -4.61 -10.57 17.26
CA VAL A 102 -3.44 -10.93 16.44
C VAL A 102 -3.63 -12.26 15.72
N LYS A 103 -4.19 -13.29 16.38
CA LYS A 103 -4.46 -14.60 15.75
C LYS A 103 -5.42 -14.49 14.57
N MET A 104 -6.38 -13.57 14.65
CA MET A 104 -7.30 -13.32 13.54
C MET A 104 -6.57 -12.65 12.37
N LEU A 105 -5.66 -11.70 12.64
CA LEU A 105 -4.82 -11.08 11.61
C LEU A 105 -3.85 -12.08 10.95
N GLU A 106 -3.26 -13.00 11.71
CA GLU A 106 -2.38 -14.06 11.18
C GLU A 106 -3.07 -14.92 10.13
N ILE A 107 -4.37 -15.18 10.29
CA ILE A 107 -5.16 -15.98 9.35
C ILE A 107 -5.74 -15.10 8.23
N MET A 108 -6.31 -13.94 8.57
CA MET A 108 -7.00 -13.10 7.59
C MET A 108 -6.04 -12.48 6.56
N ILE A 109 -4.87 -12.00 6.98
CA ILE A 109 -3.97 -11.27 6.07
C ILE A 109 -3.50 -12.16 4.90
N PRO A 110 -2.97 -13.38 5.11
CA PRO A 110 -2.58 -14.24 4.00
C PRO A 110 -3.74 -14.56 3.05
N ILE A 111 -4.94 -14.83 3.59
CA ILE A 111 -6.14 -15.10 2.79
C ILE A 111 -6.48 -13.89 1.91
N VAL A 112 -6.50 -12.69 2.48
CA VAL A 112 -6.78 -11.44 1.76
C VAL A 112 -5.71 -11.18 0.70
N LEU A 113 -4.42 -11.38 1.02
CA LEU A 113 -3.32 -11.20 0.08
C LEU A 113 -3.44 -12.15 -1.12
N VAL A 114 -3.69 -13.43 -0.88
CA VAL A 114 -3.91 -14.42 -1.96
C VAL A 114 -5.15 -14.08 -2.78
N SER A 115 -6.23 -13.65 -2.13
CA SER A 115 -7.47 -13.27 -2.83
C SER A 115 -7.26 -12.08 -3.75
N ILE A 116 -6.55 -11.04 -3.28
CA ILE A 116 -6.24 -9.85 -4.09
C ILE A 116 -5.25 -10.20 -5.20
N ALA A 117 -4.22 -11.00 -4.91
CA ALA A 117 -3.26 -11.44 -5.92
C ALA A 117 -3.95 -12.25 -7.04
N LEU A 118 -4.85 -13.17 -6.67
CA LEU A 118 -5.64 -13.94 -7.61
C LEU A 118 -6.59 -13.05 -8.42
N TYR A 119 -7.21 -12.07 -7.77
CA TYR A 119 -8.01 -11.06 -8.46
C TYR A 119 -7.17 -10.32 -9.51
N PHE A 120 -5.99 -9.81 -9.18
CA PHE A 120 -5.13 -9.14 -10.16
C PHE A 120 -4.62 -10.07 -11.28
N LEU A 121 -4.42 -11.35 -10.98
CA LEU A 121 -3.96 -12.34 -11.96
C LEU A 121 -5.06 -12.75 -12.96
N LEU A 122 -6.31 -12.85 -12.48
CA LEU A 122 -7.46 -13.29 -13.27
C LEU A 122 -8.28 -12.11 -13.81
N ALA A 123 -8.12 -10.90 -13.25
CA ALA A 123 -8.82 -9.73 -13.73
C ALA A 123 -8.44 -9.49 -15.20
N PRO A 124 -9.43 -9.25 -16.07
CA PRO A 124 -9.16 -8.91 -17.45
C PRO A 124 -8.23 -7.68 -17.49
N LYS A 125 -7.25 -7.71 -18.41
CA LYS A 125 -6.33 -6.59 -18.63
C LYS A 125 -7.16 -5.31 -18.78
N ALA A 126 -6.70 -4.23 -18.15
CA ALA A 126 -7.25 -2.90 -18.33
C ALA A 126 -6.87 -2.37 -19.74
N ASP A 127 -7.26 -3.09 -20.79
CA ASP A 127 -7.31 -2.55 -22.13
C ASP A 127 -8.69 -1.90 -22.33
N ASP A 128 -8.66 -0.65 -22.80
CA ASP A 128 -9.73 0.09 -23.45
C ASP A 128 -10.98 0.43 -22.65
N ILE A 129 -10.80 1.06 -21.49
CA ILE A 129 -11.78 2.08 -21.09
C ILE A 129 -11.01 3.37 -20.81
N GLU A 130 -10.80 4.17 -21.87
CA GLU A 130 -10.70 5.62 -21.75
C GLU A 130 -11.99 6.10 -21.07
N ARG A 131 -12.04 5.98 -19.74
CA ARG A 131 -13.06 6.65 -18.95
C ARG A 131 -12.69 8.11 -19.03
N GLU A 132 -13.38 8.84 -19.89
CA GLU A 132 -13.41 10.31 -19.86
C GLU A 132 -13.37 10.74 -18.40
N ALA A 133 -12.39 11.59 -18.05
CA ALA A 133 -12.25 12.10 -16.70
C ALA A 133 -13.59 12.75 -16.31
N LYS A 134 -14.35 12.08 -15.43
CA LYS A 134 -15.63 12.58 -14.89
C LYS A 134 -15.46 13.78 -13.96
N VAL A 135 -14.28 14.38 -13.92
CA VAL A 135 -14.07 15.69 -13.33
C VAL A 135 -14.60 16.71 -14.34
N SER A 136 -15.87 17.07 -14.14
CA SER A 136 -16.59 18.10 -14.87
C SER A 136 -15.71 19.31 -15.17
N ARG A 137 -15.43 19.58 -16.46
CA ARG A 137 -14.77 20.79 -16.98
C ARG A 137 -15.61 22.07 -16.78
N ARG A 138 -16.38 22.18 -15.70
CA ARG A 138 -17.31 23.30 -15.48
C ARG A 138 -16.68 24.48 -14.73
N PHE A 139 -15.40 24.39 -14.36
CA PHE A 139 -14.66 25.46 -13.68
C PHE A 139 -13.25 25.65 -14.26
N TYR A 140 -13.14 25.76 -15.58
CA TYR A 140 -11.97 26.37 -16.22
C TYR A 140 -12.34 27.78 -16.69
#